data_AF-A0A946FF44-F1
#
_entry.id   AF-A0A946FF44-F1
#
_cell.length_a   1.000
_cell.length_b   1.000
_cell.length_c   1.000
_cell.angle_alpha   90.00
_cell.angle_beta   90.00
_cell.angle_gamma   90.00
#
_symmetry.space_group_name_H-M   'P 1'
#
loop_
_entity.id
_entity.type
_entity.pdbx_description
1 polymer ?
#
loop_
_entity_poly.entity_id
_entity_poly.type
_entity_poly.pdbx_seq_one_letter_code
_entity_poly.pdbx_strand_id
1 'polypeptide(L)'
;MNESVSVNPFAGRAYPELTWTAVIVGWFLGCIIAVSIGYAALILGFSIEGSELAAILGFGILRRKSIIENNIVQTIASGVNGASSGMMFSVPAIFILGYGDKFDPVLMTFGCIVGA
;
A
#
# COMPACT_ATOMS: atom_id res chain seq x y z
N MET A 1 -35.80 -22.97 25.87
CA MET A 1 -34.84 -23.99 25.39
C MET A 1 -34.61 -23.68 23.92
N ASN A 2 -33.63 -22.84 23.64
CA ASN A 2 -32.26 -23.22 23.26
C ASN A 2 -32.21 -23.70 21.81
N GLU A 3 -31.85 -22.79 20.91
CA GLU A 3 -30.92 -23.07 19.82
C GLU A 3 -30.23 -21.74 19.49
N SER A 4 -29.19 -21.43 20.26
CA SER A 4 -28.13 -20.56 19.78
C SER A 4 -27.57 -21.24 18.54
N VAL A 5 -28.03 -20.81 17.36
CA VAL A 5 -27.38 -21.12 16.09
C VAL A 5 -25.96 -20.60 16.23
N SER A 6 -25.07 -21.49 16.69
CA SER A 6 -23.64 -21.30 16.57
C SER A 6 -23.36 -21.43 15.09
N VAL A 7 -23.55 -20.30 14.38
CA VAL A 7 -22.89 -20.06 13.11
C VAL A 7 -21.42 -20.09 13.48
N ASN A 8 -20.82 -21.28 13.51
CA ASN A 8 -19.38 -21.44 13.56
C ASN A 8 -18.93 -21.09 12.14
N PRO A 9 -18.49 -19.85 11.86
CA PRO A 9 -18.10 -19.46 10.51
C PRO A 9 -16.78 -20.14 10.09
N PHE A 10 -16.20 -20.93 11.00
CA PHE A 10 -14.90 -21.58 10.90
C PHE A 10 -15.00 -23.10 10.70
N ALA A 11 -16.06 -23.59 10.06
CA ALA A 11 -16.20 -25.00 9.73
C ALA A 11 -15.27 -25.40 8.57
N GLY A 12 -14.03 -25.78 8.90
CA GLY A 12 -13.38 -26.96 8.33
C GLY A 12 -12.84 -26.93 6.90
N ARG A 13 -12.59 -25.76 6.28
CA ARG A 13 -11.72 -25.70 5.09
C ARG A 13 -10.47 -24.89 5.42
N ALA A 14 -9.31 -25.34 4.96
CA ALA A 14 -8.12 -24.51 4.89
C ALA A 14 -8.46 -23.30 4.01
N TYR A 15 -8.68 -22.14 4.63
CA TYR A 15 -8.84 -20.89 3.91
C TYR A 15 -7.46 -20.58 3.31
N PRO A 16 -7.34 -20.32 1.99
CA PRO A 16 -6.09 -19.86 1.42
C PRO A 16 -5.71 -18.54 2.11
N GLU A 17 -4.74 -18.63 3.00
CA GLU A 17 -4.31 -17.59 3.93
C GLU A 17 -3.40 -16.55 3.26
N LEU A 18 -2.79 -16.90 2.13
CA LEU A 18 -2.05 -16.00 1.24
C LEU A 18 -2.15 -16.51 -0.21
N THR A 19 -2.98 -15.88 -1.04
CA THR A 19 -3.04 -16.22 -2.48
C THR A 19 -1.98 -15.45 -3.25
N TRP A 20 -1.24 -16.16 -4.10
CA TRP A 20 -0.27 -15.54 -5.02
C TRP A 20 -0.90 -14.48 -5.93
N THR A 21 -2.15 -14.69 -6.36
CA THR A 21 -2.96 -13.72 -7.12
C THR A 21 -3.12 -12.39 -6.37
N ALA A 22 -3.44 -12.43 -5.07
CA ALA A 22 -3.62 -11.22 -4.27
C ALA A 22 -2.30 -10.45 -4.11
N VAL A 23 -1.17 -11.15 -3.97
CA VAL A 23 0.17 -10.55 -3.90
C VAL A 23 0.53 -9.87 -5.22
N ILE A 24 0.35 -10.54 -6.37
CA ILE A 24 0.70 -9.95 -7.68
C ILE A 24 -0.18 -8.74 -7.99
N VAL A 25 -1.50 -8.87 -7.81
CA VAL A 25 -2.44 -7.77 -8.07
C VAL A 25 -2.15 -6.60 -7.12
N GLY A 26 -1.96 -6.88 -5.83
CA GLY A 26 -1.61 -5.88 -4.83
C GLY A 26 -0.28 -5.18 -5.14
N TRP A 27 0.74 -5.93 -5.57
CA TRP A 27 2.04 -5.37 -5.96
C TRP A 27 1.93 -4.45 -7.18
N PHE A 28 1.28 -4.91 -8.25
CA PHE A 28 1.12 -4.12 -9.48
C PHE A 28 0.34 -2.82 -9.21
N LEU A 29 -0.79 -2.95 -8.50
CA LEU A 29 -1.64 -1.82 -8.16
C LEU A 29 -0.95 -0.87 -7.18
N GLY A 30 -0.23 -1.43 -6.19
CA GLY A 30 0.57 -0.69 -5.22
C GLY A 30 1.67 0.12 -5.88
N CYS A 31 2.39 -0.42 -6.86
CA CYS A 31 3.40 0.32 -7.62
C CYS A 31 2.81 1.54 -8.36
N ILE A 32 1.67 1.37 -9.04
CA ILE A 32 1.02 2.47 -9.77
C ILE A 32 0.59 3.57 -8.79
N ILE A 33 -0.01 3.18 -7.67
CA ILE A 33 -0.48 4.11 -6.65
C ILE A 33 0.69 4.82 -5.97
N ALA A 34 1.78 4.09 -5.66
CA ALA A 34 2.98 4.66 -5.05
C ALA A 34 3.61 5.75 -5.91
N VAL A 35 3.75 5.49 -7.22
CA VAL A 35 4.29 6.50 -8.16
C VAL A 35 3.36 7.70 -8.28
N SER A 36 2.05 7.45 -8.39
CA SER A 36 1.05 8.51 -8.55
C SER A 36 0.97 9.43 -7.33
N ILE A 37 0.87 8.84 -6.13
CA ILE A 37 0.77 9.58 -4.87
C ILE A 37 2.09 10.22 -4.51
N GLY A 38 3.22 9.53 -4.70
CA GLY A 38 4.54 10.10 -4.49
C GLY A 38 4.79 11.33 -5.35
N TYR A 39 4.45 11.26 -6.65
CA TYR A 39 4.57 12.41 -7.55
C TYR A 39 3.66 13.57 -7.15
N ALA A 40 2.39 13.30 -6.85
CA ALA A 40 1.46 14.32 -6.39
C ALA A 40 1.92 14.96 -5.07
N ALA A 41 2.42 14.16 -4.13
CA ALA A 41 2.89 14.63 -2.82
C ALA A 41 4.12 15.54 -2.95
N LEU A 42 5.04 15.26 -3.87
CA LEU A 42 6.19 16.12 -4.14
C LEU A 42 5.79 17.49 -4.70
N ILE A 43 4.71 17.56 -5.49
CA ILE A 43 4.21 18.82 -6.04
C ILE A 43 3.39 19.60 -5.02
N LEU A 44 2.50 18.91 -4.30
CA LEU A 44 1.53 19.54 -3.40
C LEU A 44 2.10 19.84 -2.02
N GLY A 45 3.13 19.11 -1.59
CA GLY A 45 3.68 19.21 -0.24
C GLY A 45 2.79 18.58 0.84
N PHE A 46 1.80 17.76 0.46
CA PHE A 46 0.99 16.94 1.37
C PHE A 46 0.61 15.61 0.69
N SER A 47 0.46 14.55 1.48
CA SER A 47 0.07 13.23 0.97
C SER A 47 -1.45 13.12 0.84
N ILE A 48 -1.90 12.42 -0.20
CA ILE A 48 -3.30 12.04 -0.41
C ILE A 48 -3.43 10.56 -0.03
N GLU A 49 -4.53 10.19 0.63
CA GLU A 49 -4.74 8.81 1.03
C GLU A 49 -5.04 7.92 -0.19
N GLY A 50 -4.14 6.95 -0.46
CA GLY A 50 -4.26 6.01 -1.58
C GLY A 50 -4.89 4.67 -1.23
N SER A 51 -5.07 4.41 0.06
CA SER A 51 -5.47 3.10 0.61
C SER A 51 -6.86 2.70 0.11
N GLU A 52 -7.78 3.67 0.09
CA GLU A 52 -9.14 3.51 -0.42
C GLU A 52 -9.15 3.16 -1.90
N LEU A 53 -8.35 3.85 -2.73
CA LEU A 53 -8.33 3.63 -4.17
C LEU A 53 -7.82 2.22 -4.53
N ALA A 54 -6.77 1.77 -3.85
CA ALA A 54 -6.25 0.43 -4.02
C ALA A 54 -7.23 -0.65 -3.54
N ALA A 55 -7.92 -0.41 -2.41
CA ALA A 55 -8.93 -1.32 -1.90
C ALA A 55 -10.15 -1.40 -2.85
N ILE A 56 -10.59 -0.27 -3.42
CA ILE A 56 -11.70 -0.21 -4.38
C ILE A 56 -11.34 -0.95 -5.67
N LEU A 57 -10.14 -0.74 -6.20
CA LEU A 57 -9.65 -1.42 -7.41
C LEU A 57 -9.40 -2.92 -7.14
N GLY A 58 -8.86 -3.27 -5.98
CA GLY A 58 -8.71 -4.65 -5.51
C GLY A 58 -10.06 -5.37 -5.43
N PHE A 59 -11.06 -4.77 -4.78
CA PHE A 59 -12.43 -5.30 -4.71
C PHE A 59 -13.08 -5.40 -6.10
N GLY A 60 -12.82 -4.44 -6.98
CA GLY A 60 -13.35 -4.41 -8.35
C GLY A 60 -12.79 -5.53 -9.23
N ILE A 61 -11.48 -5.81 -9.12
CA ILE A 61 -10.78 -6.84 -9.89
C ILE A 61 -11.00 -8.24 -9.31
N LEU A 62 -11.04 -8.37 -7.97
CA LEU A 62 -11.20 -9.66 -7.26
C LEU A 62 -12.66 -9.98 -6.89
N ARG A 63 -13.65 -9.38 -7.56
CA ARG A 63 -15.09 -9.50 -7.24
C ARG A 63 -15.47 -10.92 -6.82
N ARG A 64 -15.79 -11.06 -5.51
CA ARG A 64 -16.34 -12.26 -4.82
C ARG A 64 -15.43 -13.49 -4.67
N LYS A 65 -14.09 -13.38 -4.63
CA LYS A 65 -13.25 -14.56 -4.38
C LYS A 65 -12.89 -14.80 -2.90
N SER A 66 -12.48 -13.79 -2.14
CA SER A 66 -12.22 -13.95 -0.69
C SER A 66 -12.10 -12.61 0.04
N ILE A 67 -12.69 -12.50 1.24
CA ILE A 67 -12.53 -11.35 2.15
C ILE A 67 -11.05 -11.18 2.55
N ILE A 68 -10.33 -12.29 2.68
CA ILE A 68 -8.91 -12.31 3.04
C ILE A 68 -8.03 -11.70 1.94
N GLU A 69 -8.29 -12.04 0.67
CA GLU A 69 -7.52 -11.50 -0.46
C GLU A 69 -7.65 -9.98 -0.56
N ASN A 70 -8.84 -9.45 -0.32
CA ASN A 70 -9.03 -8.02 -0.31
C ASN A 70 -8.34 -7.34 0.88
N ASN A 71 -8.38 -7.98 2.05
CA ASN A 71 -7.66 -7.48 3.22
C ASN A 71 -6.15 -7.40 2.95
N ILE A 72 -5.55 -8.42 2.31
CA ILE A 72 -4.14 -8.42 1.89
C ILE A 72 -3.84 -7.24 0.96
N VAL A 73 -4.66 -7.03 -0.08
CA VAL A 73 -4.47 -5.91 -1.02
C VAL A 73 -4.58 -4.55 -0.30
N GLN A 74 -5.50 -4.41 0.65
CA GLN A 74 -5.65 -3.20 1.46
C GLN A 74 -4.44 -2.97 2.38
N THR A 75 -3.89 -4.02 3.00
CA THR A 75 -2.67 -3.90 3.81
C THR A 75 -1.48 -3.46 2.96
N ILE A 76 -1.31 -4.05 1.77
CA ILE A 76 -0.26 -3.63 0.82
C ILE A 76 -0.44 -2.16 0.46
N ALA A 77 -1.68 -1.74 0.19
CA ALA A 77 -1.99 -0.36 -0.14
C ALA A 77 -1.72 0.63 0.99
N SER A 78 -2.06 0.28 2.23
CA SER A 78 -1.77 1.11 3.40
C SER A 78 -0.26 1.29 3.58
N GLY A 79 0.55 0.25 3.31
CA GLY A 79 2.01 0.35 3.33
C GLY A 79 2.59 1.36 2.33
N VAL A 80 1.93 1.57 1.18
CA VAL A 80 2.34 2.56 0.16
C VAL A 80 2.26 3.99 0.68
N ASN A 81 1.32 4.29 1.58
CA ASN A 81 1.21 5.63 2.16
C ASN A 81 2.47 5.99 2.97
N GLY A 82 3.05 5.02 3.71
CA GLY A 82 4.30 5.22 4.45
C GLY A 82 5.48 5.52 3.51
N ALA A 83 5.65 4.70 2.47
CA ALA A 83 6.70 4.94 1.47
C ALA A 83 6.56 6.32 0.78
N SER A 84 5.33 6.77 0.53
CA SER A 84 5.04 8.07 -0.06
C SER A 84 5.37 9.23 0.89
N SER A 85 5.10 9.08 2.19
CA SER A 85 5.49 10.03 3.24
C SER A 85 7.01 10.24 3.26
N GLY A 86 7.77 9.14 3.22
CA GLY A 86 9.23 9.19 3.16
C GLY A 86 9.76 9.97 1.97
N MET A 87 9.21 9.74 0.78
CA MET A 87 9.56 10.52 -0.42
C MET A 87 9.19 11.99 -0.29
N MET A 88 8.00 12.29 0.24
CA MET A 88 7.47 13.64 0.37
C MET A 88 8.37 14.55 1.23
N PHE A 89 8.90 14.03 2.34
CA PHE A 89 9.77 14.84 3.22
C PHE A 89 11.25 14.77 2.83
N SER A 90 11.73 13.60 2.41
CA SER A 90 13.16 13.38 2.25
C SER A 90 13.70 13.94 0.93
N VAL A 91 12.95 13.82 -0.16
CA VAL A 91 13.41 14.31 -1.47
C VAL A 91 13.59 15.84 -1.46
N PRO A 92 12.61 16.66 -1.03
CA PRO A 92 12.82 18.10 -0.95
C PRO A 92 13.93 18.49 0.04
N ALA A 93 14.05 17.79 1.17
CA ALA A 93 15.10 18.08 2.16
C ALA A 93 16.51 17.86 1.59
N ILE A 94 16.73 16.77 0.86
CA ILE A 94 18.02 16.47 0.21
C ILE A 94 18.38 17.52 -0.84
N PHE A 95 17.38 17.98 -1.61
CA PHE A 95 17.57 19.05 -2.58
C PHE A 95 17.93 20.39 -1.92
N ILE A 96 17.25 20.76 -0.83
CA ILE A 96 17.55 21.99 -0.06
C ILE A 96 18.95 21.94 0.57
N LEU A 97 19.40 20.76 1.01
CA LEU A 97 20.73 20.55 1.59
C LEU A 97 21.89 20.62 0.57
N GLY A 98 21.61 20.88 -0.71
CA GLY A 98 22.63 21.01 -1.74
C GLY A 98 23.15 19.67 -2.29
N TYR A 99 22.48 18.56 -1.98
CA TYR A 99 22.79 17.25 -2.53
C TYR A 99 22.02 16.94 -3.83
N GLY A 100 21.21 17.88 -4.34
CA GLY A 100 20.41 17.69 -5.56
C GLY A 100 21.23 17.56 -6.86
N ASP A 101 22.42 18.17 -6.93
CA ASP A 101 23.27 18.14 -8.14
C ASP A 101 23.95 16.79 -8.40
N LYS A 102 24.07 15.95 -7.38
CA LYS A 102 24.59 14.59 -7.49
C LYS A 102 23.46 13.64 -7.14
N PHE A 103 22.71 13.19 -8.15
CA PHE A 103 21.67 12.19 -7.94
C PHE A 103 22.31 10.89 -7.42
N ASP A 104 22.32 10.72 -6.10
CA ASP A 104 22.78 9.53 -5.41
C ASP A 104 21.56 8.69 -5.00
N PRO A 105 21.29 7.58 -5.72
CA PRO A 105 20.12 6.75 -5.46
C PRO A 105 20.14 6.10 -4.07
N VAL A 106 21.34 5.87 -3.52
CA VAL A 106 21.54 5.24 -2.22
C VAL A 106 21.14 6.22 -1.12
N LEU A 107 21.67 7.45 -1.17
CA LEU A 107 21.29 8.51 -0.23
C LEU A 107 19.80 8.82 -0.28
N MET A 108 19.22 8.87 -1.49
CA MET A 108 17.78 9.13 -1.66
C MET A 108 16.94 8.00 -1.09
N THR A 109 17.31 6.74 -1.34
CA THR A 109 16.57 5.57 -0.82
C THR A 109 16.64 5.49 0.70
N PHE A 110 17.84 5.63 1.28
CA PHE A 110 18.00 5.64 2.74
C PHE A 110 17.33 6.85 3.39
N GLY A 111 17.40 8.02 2.74
CA GLY A 111 16.67 9.21 3.17
C GLY A 111 15.17 8.97 3.24
N CYS A 112 14.57 8.46 2.16
CA CYS A 112 13.16 8.12 2.11
C CYS A 112 12.76 7.04 3.14
N ILE A 113 13.62 6.06 3.42
CA ILE A 113 13.37 5.06 4.47
C ILE A 113 13.35 5.70 5.86
N VAL A 114 14.23 6.68 6.13
CA VAL A 114 14.29 7.39 7.42
C VAL A 114 13.14 8.40 7.58
N GLY A 115 12.66 8.98 6.48
CA GLY A 115 11.57 9.96 6.51
C GLY A 115 10.15 9.37 6.50
N ALA A 116 10.00 8.04 6.31
CA ALA A 116 8.72 7.33 6.29
C ALA A 116 8.28 6.94 7.71
#